data_AF-A0A940S1Q4-F1
#
_entry.id   AF-A0A940S1Q4-F1
#
_cell.length_a   1.000
_cell.length_b   1.000
_cell.length_c   1.000
_cell.angle_alpha   90.00
_cell.angle_beta   90.00
_cell.angle_gamma   90.00
#
_symmetry.space_group_name_H-M   'P 1'
#
loop_
_entity.id
_entity.type
_entity.pdbx_description
1 polymer ?
#
loop_
_entity_poly.entity_id
_entity_poly.type
_entity_poly.pdbx_seq_one_letter_code
_entity_poly.pdbx_strand_id
1 'polypeptide(L)'
;MKKVFPRFDAFLDLPKGKVDNMELTLVLRMGMRQINPAADAADGTYHDYGPHSTKGRDRKIIKWTDGAWSAYKRKFEREVQNFWSNTFFLLNPSDYFAFENKGKLYAPHTVCRLDLQINDGQAASNHHNIEVVRLHSSESFFGSHSKLYDSNDIKSTTKAWDSNSDPVKQKAHVHEVGHLLGLGHVNEGTAACPDGPGDDTNATACYGVTDTELNSVMGSGMKPRLSNASPWQSAIRSFCSAAKYKSLRTAASLVAPAMGPGATFVTDVVTPSLFLATSPTWEARFAEPKPQALN
;
A
#
# COMPACT_ATOMS: atom_id res chain seq x y z
N MET A 1 -3.51 -18.99 10.38
CA MET A 1 -2.97 -19.79 9.26
C MET A 1 -1.95 -18.95 8.50
N LYS A 2 -0.91 -19.53 7.89
CA LYS A 2 0.16 -18.77 7.21
C LYS A 2 0.24 -19.12 5.71
N LYS A 3 0.48 -18.12 4.87
CA LYS A 3 0.91 -18.25 3.47
C LYS A 3 2.12 -17.36 3.22
N VAL A 4 3.01 -17.79 2.33
CA VAL A 4 4.23 -17.07 1.95
C VAL A 4 4.07 -16.61 0.51
N PHE A 5 4.35 -15.34 0.25
CA PHE A 5 4.41 -14.75 -1.09
C PHE A 5 5.78 -14.13 -1.32
N PRO A 6 6.18 -13.89 -2.59
CA PRO A 6 7.45 -13.23 -2.87
C PRO A 6 7.60 -11.84 -2.22
N ARG A 7 6.50 -11.07 -2.11
CA ARG A 7 6.50 -9.68 -1.60
C ARG A 7 6.18 -9.56 -0.10
N PHE A 8 5.45 -10.52 0.46
CA PHE A 8 5.01 -10.49 1.85
C PHE A 8 4.60 -11.89 2.33
N ASP A 9 4.49 -12.07 3.64
CA ASP A 9 3.72 -13.19 4.20
C ASP A 9 2.29 -12.76 4.47
N ALA A 10 1.35 -13.69 4.52
CA ALA A 10 0.00 -13.45 5.00
C ALA A 10 -0.36 -14.36 6.15
N PHE A 11 -0.98 -13.79 7.18
CA PHE A 11 -1.49 -14.48 8.35
C PHE A 11 -2.99 -14.24 8.45
N LEU A 12 -3.75 -15.34 8.47
CA LEU A 12 -5.19 -15.30 8.67
C LEU A 12 -5.52 -15.81 10.08
N ASP A 13 -5.95 -14.91 10.94
CA ASP A 13 -6.37 -15.23 12.30
C ASP A 13 -7.86 -15.54 12.32
N LEU A 14 -8.16 -16.74 12.83
CA LEU A 14 -9.51 -17.26 12.87
C LEU A 14 -10.29 -16.60 14.00
N PRO A 15 -11.59 -16.34 13.81
CA PRO A 15 -12.44 -15.79 14.84
C PRO A 15 -12.51 -16.78 15.99
N LYS A 16 -12.46 -16.26 17.22
CA LYS A 16 -12.61 -17.08 18.43
C LYS A 16 -14.08 -17.47 18.65
N GLY A 17 -15.03 -16.70 18.11
CA GLY A 17 -16.48 -16.94 18.14
C GLY A 17 -17.10 -17.29 16.77
N LYS A 18 -18.43 -17.45 16.75
CA LYS A 18 -19.22 -17.75 15.53
C LYS A 18 -19.57 -16.52 14.69
N VAL A 19 -19.44 -15.32 15.26
CA VAL A 19 -19.93 -14.05 14.65
C VAL A 19 -18.79 -13.02 14.50
N ASP A 20 -17.55 -13.40 14.78
CA ASP A 20 -16.45 -12.43 14.75
C ASP A 20 -15.86 -12.33 13.34
N ASN A 21 -15.47 -11.12 12.98
CA ASN A 21 -14.67 -10.87 11.78
C ASN A 21 -13.31 -11.59 11.89
N MET A 22 -12.74 -11.95 10.74
CA MET A 22 -11.35 -12.40 10.67
C MET A 22 -10.39 -11.23 10.60
N GLU A 23 -9.16 -11.47 11.01
CA GLU A 23 -8.05 -10.56 10.75
C GLU A 23 -7.10 -11.19 9.73
N LEU A 24 -6.85 -10.46 8.64
CA LEU A 24 -5.84 -10.80 7.65
C LEU A 24 -4.70 -9.80 7.74
N THR A 25 -3.57 -10.27 8.23
CA THR A 25 -2.36 -9.48 8.40
C THR A 25 -1.37 -9.82 7.31
N LEU A 26 -1.00 -8.83 6.50
CA LEU A 26 0.16 -8.92 5.63
C LEU A 26 1.40 -8.55 6.45
N VAL A 27 2.41 -9.42 6.45
CA VAL A 27 3.69 -9.17 7.12
C VAL A 27 4.74 -8.83 6.08
N LEU A 28 5.22 -7.59 6.11
CA LEU A 28 6.24 -7.07 5.23
C LEU A 28 7.55 -6.92 5.99
N ARG A 29 8.52 -7.82 5.75
CA ARG A 29 9.89 -7.70 6.27
C ARG A 29 10.73 -6.86 5.34
N MET A 30 11.23 -5.74 5.86
CA MET A 30 12.04 -4.78 5.12
C MET A 30 13.41 -4.62 5.76
N GLY A 31 14.47 -4.88 5.00
CA GLY A 31 15.83 -4.52 5.40
C GLY A 31 16.11 -3.07 5.05
N MET A 32 16.59 -2.30 6.03
CA MET A 32 17.01 -0.93 5.83
C MET A 32 18.51 -0.78 6.10
N ARG A 33 19.24 -0.32 5.09
CA ARG A 33 20.67 -0.02 5.19
C ARG A 33 20.89 1.48 5.15
N GLN A 34 21.47 2.04 6.21
CA GLN A 34 21.90 3.44 6.19
C GLN A 34 23.03 3.65 5.19
N ILE A 35 22.96 4.76 4.46
CA ILE A 35 24.04 5.29 3.64
C ILE A 35 24.63 6.49 4.37
N ASN A 36 25.92 6.40 4.70
CA ASN A 36 26.67 7.47 5.36
C ASN A 36 27.76 8.01 4.42
N PRO A 37 28.26 9.24 4.66
CA PRO A 37 29.42 9.76 3.97
C PRO A 37 30.64 8.83 4.05
N ALA A 38 31.51 8.89 3.04
CA ALA A 38 32.74 8.10 2.98
C ALA A 38 33.71 8.43 4.13
N ALA A 39 34.56 7.46 4.48
CA ALA A 39 35.58 7.60 5.52
C ALA A 39 35.04 8.10 6.88
N ASP A 40 33.77 7.77 7.18
CA ASP A 40 33.08 8.16 8.41
C ASP A 40 32.90 9.68 8.61
N ALA A 41 32.98 10.46 7.52
CA ALA A 41 32.79 11.90 7.57
C ALA A 41 31.39 12.30 8.09
N ALA A 42 31.30 13.47 8.71
CA ALA A 42 30.03 14.01 9.20
C ALA A 42 29.09 14.41 8.04
N ASP A 43 29.66 14.94 6.96
CA ASP A 43 28.98 15.40 5.76
C ASP A 43 29.64 14.79 4.52
N GLY A 44 28.88 14.67 3.45
CA GLY A 44 29.37 14.21 2.15
C GLY A 44 28.33 14.39 1.07
N THR A 45 28.47 13.62 0.01
CA THR A 45 27.52 13.63 -1.10
C THR A 45 27.10 12.22 -1.49
N TYR A 46 25.90 12.09 -2.04
CA TYR A 46 25.39 10.83 -2.60
C TYR A 46 24.64 11.08 -3.91
N HIS A 47 24.75 10.12 -4.83
CA HIS A 47 24.15 10.24 -6.15
C HIS A 47 22.63 10.06 -6.11
N ASP A 48 21.93 11.05 -6.63
CA ASP A 48 20.50 11.09 -6.89
C ASP A 48 20.25 10.62 -8.32
N TYR A 49 19.59 9.46 -8.44
CA TYR A 49 19.27 8.83 -9.72
C TYR A 49 17.93 9.34 -10.30
N GLY A 50 17.28 10.31 -9.66
CA GLY A 50 15.98 10.84 -10.07
C GLY A 50 16.03 11.62 -11.40
N PRO A 51 14.98 11.52 -12.25
CA PRO A 51 14.94 12.13 -13.57
C PRO A 51 14.91 13.67 -13.56
N HIS A 52 14.54 14.30 -12.44
CA HIS A 52 14.45 15.76 -12.30
C HIS A 52 15.77 16.45 -11.89
N SER A 53 16.87 15.71 -11.78
CA SER A 53 18.20 16.26 -11.48
C SER A 53 18.79 16.98 -12.70
N THR A 54 18.38 18.23 -12.96
CA THR A 54 18.93 19.06 -14.05
C THR A 54 20.23 19.80 -13.69
N LYS A 55 20.70 19.74 -12.43
CA LYS A 55 22.03 20.21 -12.01
C LYS A 55 22.56 19.37 -10.84
N GLY A 56 23.80 18.87 -10.95
CA GLY A 56 24.53 18.23 -9.85
C GLY A 56 23.81 16.99 -9.31
N ARG A 57 24.07 15.82 -9.92
CA ARG A 57 23.48 14.55 -9.49
C ARG A 57 23.84 14.16 -8.06
N ASP A 58 24.81 14.82 -7.46
CA ASP A 58 25.24 14.53 -6.10
C ASP A 58 24.56 15.48 -5.11
N ARG A 59 23.79 14.91 -4.18
CA ARG A 59 23.08 15.63 -3.12
C ARG A 59 23.91 15.62 -1.85
N LYS A 60 23.88 16.72 -1.09
CA LYS A 60 24.54 16.76 0.22
C LYS A 60 23.84 15.84 1.20
N ILE A 61 24.59 14.91 1.77
CA ILE A 61 24.13 13.99 2.81
C ILE A 61 24.92 14.21 4.10
N ILE A 62 24.33 13.84 5.21
CA ILE A 62 24.97 13.85 6.53
C ILE A 62 24.94 12.46 7.13
N LYS A 63 25.85 12.19 8.05
CA LYS A 63 25.91 10.90 8.73
C LYS A 63 24.64 10.65 9.55
N TRP A 64 24.11 9.43 9.48
CA TRP A 64 23.14 8.93 10.44
C TRP A 64 23.83 8.70 11.78
N THR A 65 23.31 9.33 12.83
CA THR A 65 23.62 8.92 14.20
C THR A 65 22.67 7.79 14.60
N ASP A 66 23.08 6.93 15.54
CA ASP A 66 22.24 5.81 16.01
C ASP A 66 20.85 6.29 16.50
N GLY A 67 20.82 7.44 17.19
CA GLY A 67 19.59 8.07 17.65
C GLY A 67 18.69 8.55 16.50
N ALA A 68 19.27 9.22 15.50
CA ALA A 68 18.53 9.69 14.33
C ALA A 68 17.99 8.51 13.50
N TRP A 69 18.82 7.47 13.30
CA TRP A 69 18.44 6.28 12.55
C TRP A 69 17.28 5.54 13.22
N SER A 70 17.41 5.30 14.53
CA SER A 70 16.36 4.64 15.31
C SER A 70 15.06 5.45 15.33
N ALA A 71 15.14 6.78 15.41
CA ALA A 71 13.97 7.66 15.35
C ALA A 71 13.29 7.62 13.97
N TYR A 72 14.09 7.63 12.89
CA TYR A 72 13.57 7.51 11.52
C TYR A 72 12.82 6.21 11.32
N LYS A 73 13.44 5.06 11.62
CA LYS A 73 12.81 3.73 11.48
C LYS A 73 11.49 3.63 12.26
N ARG A 74 11.47 4.03 13.54
CA ARG A 74 10.24 4.02 14.35
C ARG A 74 9.15 4.91 13.78
N LYS A 75 9.51 6.06 13.22
CA LYS A 75 8.53 6.98 12.60
C LYS A 75 8.00 6.39 11.30
N PHE A 76 8.88 5.91 10.43
CA PHE A 76 8.53 5.23 9.19
C PHE A 76 7.56 4.08 9.45
N GLU A 77 7.93 3.14 10.33
CA GLU A 77 7.12 1.97 10.66
C GLU A 77 5.74 2.36 11.16
N ARG A 78 5.70 3.25 12.16
CA ARG A 78 4.44 3.71 12.75
C ARG A 78 3.53 4.37 11.71
N GLU A 79 4.05 5.26 10.87
CA GLU A 79 3.24 5.97 9.89
C GLU A 79 2.68 5.04 8.81
N VAL A 80 3.50 4.12 8.30
CA VAL A 80 3.08 3.13 7.31
C VAL A 80 2.03 2.18 7.89
N GLN A 81 2.27 1.62 9.07
CA GLN A 81 1.32 0.70 9.69
C GLN A 81 0.00 1.41 10.03
N ASN A 82 0.05 2.64 10.55
CA ASN A 82 -1.14 3.42 10.82
C ASN A 82 -1.94 3.74 9.57
N PHE A 83 -1.26 3.95 8.44
CA PHE A 83 -1.91 4.27 7.17
C PHE A 83 -2.56 3.04 6.52
N TRP A 84 -1.89 1.89 6.51
CA TRP A 84 -2.38 0.72 5.77
C TRP A 84 -3.24 -0.22 6.63
N SER A 85 -3.03 -0.27 7.94
CA SER A 85 -3.83 -1.12 8.83
C SER A 85 -5.21 -0.53 9.10
N ASN A 86 -6.24 -1.38 9.08
CA ASN A 86 -7.65 -1.02 9.25
C ASN A 86 -8.22 -0.08 8.18
N THR A 87 -7.48 0.14 7.10
CA THR A 87 -7.94 0.98 5.99
C THR A 87 -8.95 0.25 5.13
N PHE A 88 -8.83 -1.07 5.03
CA PHE A 88 -9.71 -1.92 4.24
C PHE A 88 -10.46 -2.94 5.11
N PHE A 89 -11.72 -3.13 4.78
CA PHE A 89 -12.58 -4.19 5.32
C PHE A 89 -13.19 -4.97 4.16
N LEU A 90 -12.84 -6.25 4.03
CA LEU A 90 -13.35 -7.10 2.97
C LEU A 90 -14.69 -7.70 3.41
N LEU A 91 -15.76 -7.23 2.78
CA LEU A 91 -17.07 -7.84 2.94
C LEU A 91 -17.11 -9.20 2.24
N ASN A 92 -17.89 -10.12 2.80
CA ASN A 92 -18.05 -11.47 2.29
C ASN A 92 -19.54 -11.89 2.26
N PRO A 93 -20.41 -11.14 1.54
CA PRO A 93 -21.86 -11.35 1.59
C PRO A 93 -22.34 -12.60 0.82
N SER A 94 -21.45 -13.38 0.21
CA SER A 94 -21.81 -14.54 -0.61
C SER A 94 -20.79 -15.66 -0.51
N ASP A 95 -20.13 -15.78 0.64
CA ASP A 95 -19.13 -16.82 0.91
C ASP A 95 -17.96 -16.85 -0.12
N TYR A 96 -17.72 -15.73 -0.82
CA TYR A 96 -16.67 -15.59 -1.83
C TYR A 96 -15.29 -15.92 -1.25
N PHE A 97 -15.06 -15.53 -0.01
CA PHE A 97 -13.82 -15.80 0.71
C PHE A 97 -13.92 -16.99 1.67
N ALA A 98 -14.92 -17.87 1.50
CA ALA A 98 -15.07 -18.98 2.42
C ALA A 98 -13.93 -20.00 2.30
N PHE A 99 -13.56 -20.58 3.43
CA PHE A 99 -12.55 -21.63 3.51
C PHE A 99 -12.86 -22.62 4.62
N GLU A 100 -12.29 -23.81 4.50
CA GLU A 100 -12.41 -24.85 5.50
C GLU A 100 -11.14 -24.92 6.35
N ASN A 101 -11.31 -25.01 7.67
CA ASN A 101 -10.21 -25.31 8.58
C ASN A 101 -10.69 -26.35 9.59
N LYS A 102 -9.99 -27.49 9.65
CA LYS A 102 -10.32 -28.62 10.54
C LYS A 102 -11.79 -29.07 10.42
N GLY A 103 -12.32 -29.20 9.20
CA GLY A 103 -13.69 -29.64 8.95
C GLY A 103 -14.78 -28.58 9.15
N LYS A 104 -14.43 -27.37 9.61
CA LYS A 104 -15.36 -26.26 9.80
C LYS A 104 -15.23 -25.25 8.67
N LEU A 105 -16.36 -24.90 8.04
CA LEU A 105 -16.45 -23.82 7.06
C LEU A 105 -16.49 -22.46 7.79
N TYR A 106 -15.70 -21.52 7.31
CA TYR A 106 -15.70 -20.13 7.75
C TYR A 106 -15.95 -19.22 6.57
N ALA A 107 -16.80 -18.20 6.75
CA ALA A 107 -17.09 -17.19 5.75
C ALA A 107 -17.24 -15.74 6.31
N PRO A 108 -16.43 -15.29 7.29
CA PRO A 108 -16.64 -13.97 7.89
C PRO A 108 -16.13 -12.84 7.00
N HIS A 109 -16.52 -11.62 7.35
CA HIS A 109 -15.86 -10.42 6.87
C HIS A 109 -14.43 -10.34 7.42
N THR A 110 -13.54 -9.66 6.71
CA THR A 110 -12.10 -9.64 7.02
C THR A 110 -11.59 -8.22 7.24
N VAL A 111 -11.04 -7.95 8.42
CA VAL A 111 -10.27 -6.74 8.74
C VAL A 111 -8.86 -6.89 8.18
N CYS A 112 -8.41 -5.90 7.41
CA CYS A 112 -7.08 -5.90 6.80
C CYS A 112 -6.06 -5.20 7.70
N ARG A 113 -4.93 -5.86 7.95
CA ARG A 113 -3.78 -5.30 8.68
C ARG A 113 -2.50 -5.37 7.88
N LEU A 114 -1.58 -4.46 8.20
CA LEU A 114 -0.19 -4.50 7.79
C LEU A 114 0.69 -4.53 9.03
N ASP A 115 1.54 -5.55 9.12
CA ASP A 115 2.66 -5.64 10.07
C ASP A 115 3.95 -5.39 9.28
N LEU A 116 4.53 -4.21 9.46
CA LEU A 116 5.80 -3.82 8.84
C LEU A 116 6.93 -4.08 9.82
N GLN A 117 7.81 -5.00 9.47
CA GLN A 117 8.97 -5.36 10.28
C GLN A 117 10.23 -4.78 9.65
N ILE A 118 10.79 -3.74 10.27
CA ILE A 118 12.03 -3.11 9.81
C ILE A 118 13.23 -3.76 10.48
N ASN A 119 14.10 -4.36 9.66
CA ASN A 119 15.35 -4.99 10.10
C ASN A 119 16.54 -4.10 9.71
N ASP A 120 17.60 -4.10 10.52
CA ASP A 120 18.85 -3.45 10.14
C ASP A 120 19.61 -4.25 9.08
N GLY A 121 20.13 -3.53 8.10
CA GLY A 121 20.97 -4.09 7.05
C GLY A 121 20.18 -4.83 5.97
N GLN A 122 20.89 -5.73 5.29
CA GLN A 122 20.40 -6.47 4.14
C GLN A 122 20.43 -7.95 4.49
N ALA A 123 19.27 -8.61 4.44
CA ALA A 123 19.15 -10.03 4.72
C ALA A 123 18.30 -10.71 3.64
N ALA A 124 18.64 -11.95 3.30
CA ALA A 124 17.89 -12.75 2.33
C ALA A 124 16.48 -13.12 2.84
N SER A 125 16.25 -13.05 4.15
CA SER A 125 14.93 -13.27 4.78
C SER A 125 14.00 -12.06 4.69
N ASN A 126 14.50 -10.89 4.28
CA ASN A 126 13.68 -9.72 4.01
C ASN A 126 12.99 -9.90 2.66
N HIS A 127 11.74 -9.46 2.55
CA HIS A 127 11.06 -9.41 1.25
C HIS A 127 11.63 -8.29 0.38
N HIS A 128 11.96 -7.16 1.01
CA HIS A 128 12.51 -6.00 0.35
C HIS A 128 13.68 -5.44 1.13
N ASN A 129 14.58 -4.81 0.41
CA ASN A 129 15.85 -4.33 0.91
C ASN A 129 16.08 -2.94 0.32
N ILE A 130 16.18 -1.94 1.19
CA ILE A 130 16.20 -0.53 0.83
C ILE A 130 17.39 0.16 1.50
N GLU A 131 17.98 1.09 0.76
CA GLU A 131 19.01 1.99 1.23
C GLU A 131 18.40 3.32 1.62
N VAL A 132 18.95 3.96 2.66
CA VAL A 132 18.40 5.23 3.14
C VAL A 132 19.52 6.24 3.38
N VAL A 133 19.48 7.35 2.64
CA VAL A 133 20.36 8.50 2.87
C VAL A 133 19.72 9.47 3.86
N ARG A 134 20.55 10.20 4.62
CA ARG A 134 20.10 11.34 5.40
C ARG A 134 20.51 12.61 4.68
N LEU A 135 19.54 13.38 4.20
CA LEU A 135 19.84 14.61 3.50
C LEU A 135 20.33 15.68 4.46
N HIS A 136 21.27 16.49 3.98
CA HIS A 136 21.62 17.75 4.63
C HIS A 136 20.42 18.71 4.57
N SER A 137 20.28 19.59 5.56
CA SER A 137 19.12 20.51 5.68
C SER A 137 18.99 21.50 4.52
N SER A 138 20.06 21.69 3.74
CA SER A 138 20.06 22.50 2.51
C SER A 138 19.42 21.80 1.31
N GLU A 139 19.19 20.48 1.38
CA GLU A 139 18.54 19.73 0.32
C GLU A 139 17.04 19.62 0.60
N SER A 140 16.22 19.98 -0.38
CA SER A 140 14.76 19.89 -0.32
C SER A 140 14.20 18.74 -1.16
N PHE A 141 15.04 18.06 -1.94
CA PHE A 141 14.62 17.03 -2.88
C PHE A 141 15.67 15.92 -3.01
N PHE A 142 15.19 14.69 -3.14
CA PHE A 142 15.94 13.52 -3.55
C PHE A 142 14.98 12.60 -4.33
N GLY A 143 15.44 12.01 -5.43
CA GLY A 143 14.64 11.10 -6.25
C GLY A 143 14.53 9.72 -5.65
N SER A 144 13.77 9.58 -4.57
CA SER A 144 13.49 8.30 -3.93
C SER A 144 12.78 7.33 -4.87
N HIS A 145 13.10 6.04 -4.75
CA HIS A 145 12.50 4.96 -5.53
C HIS A 145 12.55 3.64 -4.74
N SER A 146 12.01 2.56 -5.32
CA SER A 146 11.83 1.23 -4.68
C SER A 146 13.02 0.58 -3.95
N LYS A 147 14.25 1.11 -4.07
CA LYS A 147 15.46 0.60 -3.40
C LYS A 147 16.26 1.66 -2.65
N LEU A 148 15.88 2.93 -2.75
CA LEU A 148 16.65 4.04 -2.21
C LEU A 148 15.70 5.15 -1.77
N TYR A 149 15.71 5.42 -0.48
CA TYR A 149 14.90 6.45 0.18
C TYR A 149 15.79 7.51 0.80
N ASP A 150 15.15 8.59 1.23
CA ASP A 150 15.79 9.67 1.93
C ASP A 150 15.05 10.06 3.22
N SER A 151 15.73 10.78 4.11
CA SER A 151 15.19 11.22 5.39
C SER A 151 13.97 12.16 5.31
N ASN A 152 13.71 12.78 4.16
CA ASN A 152 12.57 13.64 3.88
C ASN A 152 11.35 12.85 3.37
N ASP A 153 11.47 11.58 2.99
CA ASP A 153 10.31 10.77 2.53
C ASP A 153 9.22 10.62 3.59
N ILE A 154 9.59 10.77 4.86
CA ILE A 154 8.68 10.78 6.02
C ILE A 154 7.96 12.12 6.23
N LYS A 155 8.26 13.15 5.42
CA LYS A 155 7.59 14.44 5.43
C LYS A 155 6.43 14.44 4.44
N SER A 156 5.41 15.23 4.75
CA SER A 156 4.32 15.50 3.82
C SER A 156 4.76 16.60 2.85
N THR A 157 4.79 16.31 1.56
CA THR A 157 5.23 17.24 0.50
C THR A 157 4.13 17.42 -0.53
N THR A 158 3.93 18.65 -1.01
CA THR A 158 3.03 18.90 -2.16
C THR A 158 3.63 18.25 -3.40
N LYS A 159 2.86 17.37 -4.04
CA LYS A 159 3.24 16.66 -5.28
C LYS A 159 2.49 17.16 -6.50
N ALA A 160 1.25 17.63 -6.32
CA ALA A 160 0.41 18.15 -7.38
C ALA A 160 -0.57 19.21 -6.84
N TRP A 161 -1.38 19.73 -7.75
CA TRP A 161 -2.50 20.63 -7.46
C TRP A 161 -3.74 20.05 -8.11
N ASP A 162 -4.87 20.05 -7.41
CA ASP A 162 -6.13 19.60 -7.99
C ASP A 162 -6.81 20.71 -8.81
N SER A 163 -7.97 20.41 -9.41
CA SER A 163 -8.71 21.36 -10.25
C SER A 163 -9.17 22.63 -9.51
N ASN A 164 -9.20 22.63 -8.18
CA ASN A 164 -9.51 23.79 -7.35
C ASN A 164 -8.25 24.58 -6.93
N SER A 165 -7.07 24.20 -7.43
CA SER A 165 -5.78 24.72 -6.98
C SER A 165 -5.49 24.45 -5.50
N ASP A 166 -6.06 23.38 -4.93
CA ASP A 166 -5.68 22.92 -3.61
C ASP A 166 -4.44 22.01 -3.71
N PRO A 167 -3.47 22.14 -2.79
CA PRO A 167 -2.24 21.35 -2.83
C PRO A 167 -2.52 19.89 -2.48
N VAL A 168 -2.20 18.99 -3.40
CA VAL A 168 -2.24 17.54 -3.18
C VAL A 168 -0.91 17.11 -2.56
N LYS A 169 -0.98 16.66 -1.30
CA LYS A 169 0.20 16.26 -0.52
C LYS A 169 0.37 14.75 -0.47
N GLN A 170 1.62 14.31 -0.46
CA GLN A 170 2.02 12.92 -0.31
C GLN A 170 3.09 12.75 0.76
N LYS A 171 3.08 11.60 1.41
CA LYS A 171 4.22 11.05 2.15
C LYS A 171 4.82 9.93 1.32
N ALA A 172 5.98 10.17 0.70
CA ALA A 172 6.58 9.25 -0.27
C ALA A 172 6.74 7.83 0.32
N HIS A 173 7.24 7.71 1.55
CA HIS A 173 7.43 6.39 2.17
C HIS A 173 6.16 5.51 2.27
N VAL A 174 4.97 6.12 2.41
CA VAL A 174 3.70 5.38 2.45
C VAL A 174 3.32 4.87 1.05
N HIS A 175 3.53 5.72 0.04
CA HIS A 175 3.34 5.41 -1.38
C HIS A 175 4.27 4.28 -1.83
N GLU A 176 5.56 4.39 -1.52
CA GLU A 176 6.56 3.40 -1.88
C GLU A 176 6.28 2.03 -1.24
N VAL A 177 5.81 1.99 0.02
CA VAL A 177 5.37 0.73 0.62
C VAL A 177 4.19 0.11 -0.13
N GLY A 178 3.31 0.92 -0.72
CA GLY A 178 2.29 0.43 -1.64
C GLY A 178 2.90 -0.35 -2.81
N HIS A 179 3.95 0.17 -3.43
CA HIS A 179 4.70 -0.54 -4.49
C HIS A 179 5.31 -1.85 -3.98
N LEU A 180 5.87 -1.87 -2.78
CA LEU A 180 6.42 -3.10 -2.18
C LEU A 180 5.33 -4.16 -1.96
N LEU A 181 4.10 -3.75 -1.64
CA LEU A 181 2.93 -4.63 -1.57
C LEU A 181 2.43 -5.09 -2.95
N GLY A 182 3.01 -4.57 -4.04
CA GLY A 182 2.69 -4.92 -5.41
C GLY A 182 1.62 -4.04 -6.05
N LEU A 183 1.37 -2.85 -5.51
CA LEU A 183 0.51 -1.86 -6.15
C LEU A 183 1.27 -1.09 -7.21
N GLY A 184 0.69 -0.93 -8.40
CA GLY A 184 1.17 0.02 -9.40
C GLY A 184 0.71 1.45 -9.10
N HIS A 185 1.18 2.40 -9.89
CA HIS A 185 0.62 3.75 -9.88
C HIS A 185 -0.86 3.75 -10.29
N VAL A 186 -1.59 4.78 -9.88
CA VAL A 186 -3.04 4.87 -10.05
C VAL A 186 -3.51 4.77 -11.50
N ASN A 187 -2.70 5.22 -12.45
CA ASN A 187 -2.99 5.20 -13.88
C ASN A 187 -2.12 4.20 -14.66
N GLU A 188 -1.32 3.39 -13.99
CA GLU A 188 -0.46 2.40 -14.65
C GLU A 188 -1.28 1.42 -15.51
N GLY A 189 -0.80 1.15 -16.73
CA GLY A 189 -1.48 0.31 -17.72
C GLY A 189 -2.59 1.02 -18.51
N THR A 190 -2.81 2.31 -18.30
CA THR A 190 -3.76 3.10 -19.10
C THR A 190 -3.07 3.73 -20.31
N ALA A 191 -3.85 4.26 -21.27
CA ALA A 191 -3.28 5.02 -22.39
C ALA A 191 -2.47 6.26 -21.95
N ALA A 192 -2.78 6.83 -20.78
CA ALA A 192 -2.06 7.97 -20.22
C ALA A 192 -0.76 7.57 -19.51
N CYS A 193 -0.66 6.32 -19.06
CA CYS A 193 0.56 5.75 -18.46
C CYS A 193 0.67 4.27 -18.88
N PRO A 194 1.20 4.02 -20.09
CA PRO A 194 1.49 2.67 -20.55
C PRO A 194 2.53 1.99 -19.64
N ASP A 195 2.42 0.68 -19.45
CA ASP A 195 3.29 -0.15 -18.61
C ASP A 195 4.07 -1.19 -19.43
N GLY A 196 4.33 -0.88 -20.70
CA GLY A 196 5.06 -1.73 -21.63
C GLY A 196 6.59 -1.67 -21.46
N PRO A 197 7.34 -2.55 -22.15
CA PRO A 197 8.79 -2.54 -22.12
C PRO A 197 9.36 -1.20 -22.59
N GLY A 198 10.05 -0.50 -21.67
CA GLY A 198 10.69 0.79 -21.96
C GLY A 198 9.85 2.03 -21.62
N ASP A 199 8.61 1.84 -21.14
CA ASP A 199 7.77 2.94 -20.70
C ASP A 199 8.20 3.46 -19.32
N ASP A 200 8.10 4.78 -19.13
CA ASP A 200 8.42 5.43 -17.85
C ASP A 200 7.18 5.48 -16.95
N THR A 201 7.04 4.47 -16.10
CA THR A 201 5.98 4.46 -15.10
C THR A 201 6.14 5.55 -14.05
N ASN A 202 7.23 6.33 -14.02
CA ASN A 202 7.40 7.50 -13.15
C ASN A 202 6.99 8.82 -13.84
N ALA A 203 6.41 8.77 -15.03
CA ALA A 203 5.87 9.94 -15.68
C ALA A 203 4.72 10.55 -14.84
N THR A 204 4.59 11.89 -14.86
CA THR A 204 3.55 12.60 -14.07
C THR A 204 2.14 12.05 -14.31
N ALA A 205 1.82 11.62 -15.53
CA ALA A 205 0.51 11.07 -15.89
C ALA A 205 0.17 9.77 -15.14
N CYS A 206 1.19 8.99 -14.74
CA CYS A 206 1.02 7.77 -13.94
C CYS A 206 0.47 8.08 -12.54
N TYR A 207 0.84 9.24 -11.99
CA TYR A 207 0.40 9.71 -10.67
C TYR A 207 -1.01 10.32 -10.66
N GLY A 208 -1.71 10.30 -11.80
CA GLY A 208 -3.10 10.72 -11.93
C GLY A 208 -3.30 11.87 -12.91
N VAL A 209 -4.43 11.87 -13.60
CA VAL A 209 -4.86 12.95 -14.51
C VAL A 209 -6.18 13.60 -14.06
N THR A 210 -7.00 12.88 -13.30
CA THR A 210 -8.19 13.42 -12.63
C THR A 210 -7.92 13.72 -11.16
N ASP A 211 -8.69 14.63 -10.54
CA ASP A 211 -8.56 14.92 -9.10
C ASP A 211 -8.65 13.68 -8.22
N THR A 212 -9.51 12.71 -8.59
CA THR A 212 -9.65 11.45 -7.85
C THR A 212 -8.37 10.61 -7.92
N GLU A 213 -7.73 10.57 -9.09
CA GLU A 213 -6.47 9.85 -9.27
C GLU A 213 -5.31 10.58 -8.60
N LEU A 214 -5.21 11.90 -8.79
CA LEU A 214 -4.21 12.74 -8.16
C LEU A 214 -4.24 12.60 -6.64
N ASN A 215 -5.43 12.61 -6.05
CA ASN A 215 -5.59 12.46 -4.61
C ASN A 215 -5.29 11.04 -4.09
N SER A 216 -5.17 10.03 -4.96
CA SER A 216 -4.92 8.65 -4.56
C SER A 216 -3.56 8.49 -3.90
N VAL A 217 -3.45 7.56 -2.93
CA VAL A 217 -2.16 7.19 -2.33
C VAL A 217 -1.19 6.59 -3.33
N MET A 218 -1.68 5.89 -4.36
CA MET A 218 -0.86 5.42 -5.49
C MET A 218 -0.81 6.45 -6.64
N GLY A 219 -1.38 7.63 -6.44
CA GLY A 219 -1.22 8.81 -7.28
C GLY A 219 -0.32 9.82 -6.58
N SER A 220 -0.61 11.11 -6.72
CA SER A 220 0.12 12.21 -6.06
C SER A 220 -0.27 12.48 -4.61
N GLY A 221 -1.24 11.75 -4.05
CA GLY A 221 -1.92 12.09 -2.82
C GLY A 221 -1.77 11.05 -1.72
N MET A 222 -2.73 11.05 -0.78
CA MET A 222 -2.76 10.15 0.38
C MET A 222 -4.13 9.50 0.59
N LYS A 223 -5.07 9.61 -0.36
CA LYS A 223 -6.39 8.98 -0.21
C LYS A 223 -6.34 7.52 -0.65
N PRO A 224 -6.68 6.56 0.22
CA PRO A 224 -6.79 5.16 -0.19
C PRO A 224 -7.95 5.00 -1.18
N ARG A 225 -7.76 4.15 -2.18
CA ARG A 225 -8.80 3.72 -3.13
C ARG A 225 -9.12 2.25 -2.92
N LEU A 226 -10.31 1.84 -3.36
CA LEU A 226 -10.74 0.44 -3.27
C LEU A 226 -9.77 -0.53 -3.96
N SER A 227 -9.21 -0.14 -5.10
CA SER A 227 -8.20 -0.93 -5.81
C SER A 227 -6.93 -1.18 -5.00
N ASN A 228 -6.62 -0.32 -4.02
CA ASN A 228 -5.44 -0.50 -3.17
C ASN A 228 -5.61 -1.65 -2.16
N ALA A 229 -6.81 -2.22 -2.00
CA ALA A 229 -7.03 -3.43 -1.22
C ALA A 229 -6.56 -4.71 -1.92
N SER A 230 -6.08 -4.65 -3.17
CA SER A 230 -5.73 -5.80 -3.98
C SER A 230 -4.70 -6.77 -3.35
N PRO A 231 -3.71 -6.34 -2.53
CA PRO A 231 -2.80 -7.27 -1.87
C PRO A 231 -3.53 -8.18 -0.86
N TRP A 232 -4.44 -7.62 -0.06
CA TRP A 232 -5.27 -8.38 0.88
C TRP A 232 -6.27 -9.27 0.16
N GLN A 233 -6.91 -8.79 -0.92
CA GLN A 233 -7.81 -9.61 -1.73
C GLN A 233 -7.09 -10.83 -2.34
N SER A 234 -5.88 -10.62 -2.85
CA SER A 234 -5.06 -11.70 -3.42
C SER A 234 -4.63 -12.69 -2.33
N ALA A 235 -4.23 -12.18 -1.17
CA ALA A 235 -3.85 -13.01 -0.04
C ALA A 235 -5.02 -13.86 0.47
N ILE A 236 -6.20 -13.29 0.72
CA ILE A 236 -7.36 -14.05 1.23
C ILE A 236 -7.78 -15.14 0.24
N ARG A 237 -7.78 -14.85 -1.07
CA ARG A 237 -8.10 -15.84 -2.11
C ARG A 237 -7.18 -17.05 -2.07
N SER A 238 -5.93 -16.90 -1.64
CA SER A 238 -4.98 -18.01 -1.50
C SER A 238 -5.29 -18.96 -0.33
N PHE A 239 -6.08 -18.51 0.65
CA PHE A 239 -6.59 -19.33 1.75
C PHE A 239 -7.91 -20.01 1.39
N CYS A 240 -8.67 -19.45 0.45
CA CYS A 240 -9.95 -20.01 0.00
C CYS A 240 -9.74 -21.34 -0.73
N SER A 241 -10.59 -22.32 -0.43
CA SER A 241 -10.57 -23.60 -1.13
C SER A 241 -11.23 -23.46 -2.51
N ALA A 242 -10.44 -23.52 -3.58
CA ALA A 242 -10.95 -23.49 -4.96
C ALA A 242 -12.02 -24.58 -5.25
N ALA A 243 -11.98 -25.69 -4.50
CA ALA A 243 -12.81 -26.88 -4.74
C ALA A 243 -14.30 -26.74 -4.35
N LYS A 244 -14.67 -25.88 -3.39
CA LYS A 244 -16.09 -25.73 -2.96
C LYS A 244 -16.85 -24.60 -3.66
N TYR A 245 -16.13 -23.71 -4.36
CA TYR A 245 -16.75 -22.70 -5.21
C TYR A 245 -17.61 -23.32 -6.33
N LYS A 246 -17.23 -24.52 -6.80
CA LYS A 246 -17.97 -25.28 -7.80
C LYS A 246 -19.24 -25.93 -7.22
N SER A 247 -19.19 -26.49 -6.01
CA SER A 247 -20.31 -27.27 -5.44
C SER A 247 -21.48 -26.41 -4.95
N LEU A 248 -21.22 -25.20 -4.46
CA LEU A 248 -22.29 -24.26 -4.07
C LEU A 248 -23.06 -23.70 -5.28
N ARG A 249 -22.38 -23.52 -6.44
CA ARG A 249 -23.08 -23.20 -7.71
C ARG A 249 -23.93 -24.35 -8.23
N THR A 250 -23.50 -25.60 -8.07
CA THR A 250 -24.31 -26.75 -8.50
C THR A 250 -25.56 -26.92 -7.64
N ALA A 251 -25.46 -26.65 -6.33
CA ALA A 251 -26.60 -26.73 -5.42
C ALA A 251 -27.60 -25.56 -5.61
N ALA A 252 -27.13 -24.33 -5.84
CA ALA A 252 -28.00 -23.19 -6.10
C ALA A 252 -28.74 -23.27 -7.44
N SER A 253 -28.17 -23.95 -8.44
CA SER A 253 -28.82 -24.19 -9.74
C SER A 253 -29.94 -25.23 -9.71
N LEU A 254 -30.06 -26.00 -8.62
CA LEU A 254 -31.11 -27.03 -8.45
C LEU A 254 -32.35 -26.53 -7.71
N VAL A 255 -32.38 -25.26 -7.27
CA VAL A 255 -33.47 -24.69 -6.43
C VAL A 255 -34.12 -23.46 -7.06
N ALA A 256 -33.89 -23.14 -8.34
CA ALA A 256 -34.64 -22.07 -9.00
C ALA A 256 -36.09 -22.52 -9.24
N PRO A 257 -37.12 -21.91 -8.60
CA PRO A 257 -38.50 -22.11 -9.00
C PRO A 257 -38.71 -21.40 -10.34
N ALA A 258 -39.51 -22.00 -11.22
CA ALA A 258 -39.98 -21.37 -12.43
C ALA A 258 -40.64 -20.01 -12.12
N MET A 259 -39.95 -18.91 -12.44
CA MET A 259 -40.55 -17.58 -12.48
C MET A 259 -40.71 -17.15 -13.94
N GLY A 260 -41.83 -16.50 -14.20
CA GLY A 260 -42.44 -16.30 -15.52
C GLY A 260 -41.65 -15.43 -16.50
N PRO A 261 -42.18 -15.29 -17.73
CA PRO A 261 -41.50 -14.67 -18.85
C PRO A 261 -41.32 -13.17 -18.62
N GLY A 262 -40.07 -12.70 -18.59
CA GLY A 262 -39.76 -11.27 -18.52
C GLY A 262 -38.43 -10.88 -17.85
N ALA A 263 -37.70 -11.80 -17.21
CA ALA A 263 -36.41 -11.50 -16.60
C ALA A 263 -35.24 -11.82 -17.55
N THR A 264 -34.63 -10.79 -18.13
CA THR A 264 -33.39 -10.91 -18.90
C THR A 264 -32.20 -10.96 -17.94
N PHE A 265 -31.49 -12.08 -17.89
CA PHE A 265 -30.19 -12.15 -17.22
C PHE A 265 -29.12 -11.54 -18.13
N VAL A 266 -28.44 -10.49 -17.65
CA VAL A 266 -27.15 -10.08 -18.21
C VAL A 266 -26.11 -11.04 -17.67
N THR A 267 -25.70 -12.01 -18.48
CA THR A 267 -24.57 -12.90 -18.20
C THR A 267 -23.32 -12.36 -18.86
N ASP A 268 -22.79 -11.26 -18.34
CA ASP A 268 -21.42 -10.89 -18.65
C ASP A 268 -20.47 -11.45 -17.59
N VAL A 269 -19.64 -12.37 -18.05
CA VAL A 269 -18.48 -12.91 -17.35
C VAL A 269 -17.43 -11.79 -17.30
N VAL A 270 -17.60 -10.82 -16.41
CA VAL A 270 -16.56 -9.92 -15.94
C VAL A 270 -16.85 -9.65 -14.46
N THR A 271 -15.98 -10.17 -13.59
CA THR A 271 -15.86 -9.92 -12.13
C THR A 271 -17.05 -9.23 -11.42
N PRO A 272 -17.77 -9.89 -10.49
CA PRO A 272 -18.76 -9.19 -9.68
C PRO A 272 -18.04 -8.26 -8.69
N SER A 273 -18.43 -6.99 -8.75
CA SER A 273 -17.97 -5.88 -7.91
C SER A 273 -17.92 -6.27 -6.42
N LEU A 274 -16.72 -6.25 -5.86
CA LEU A 274 -16.48 -6.41 -4.43
C LEU A 274 -16.82 -5.09 -3.74
N PHE A 275 -17.85 -5.08 -2.90
CA PHE A 275 -18.13 -3.93 -2.04
C PHE A 275 -17.07 -3.85 -0.95
N LEU A 276 -16.18 -2.86 -1.06
CA LEU A 276 -15.23 -2.48 -0.03
C LEU A 276 -15.79 -1.25 0.69
N ALA A 277 -15.89 -1.31 2.02
CA ALA A 277 -16.13 -0.14 2.83
C ALA A 277 -14.78 0.43 3.29
N THR A 278 -14.53 1.71 3.04
CA THR A 278 -13.45 2.46 3.72
C THR A 278 -13.95 2.85 5.11
N SER A 279 -13.15 2.65 6.16
CA SER A 279 -13.55 3.01 7.53
C SER A 279 -13.79 4.52 7.66
N PRO A 280 -14.92 4.97 8.26
CA PRO A 280 -15.26 6.39 8.40
C PRO A 280 -14.35 7.17 9.38
N THR A 281 -13.39 6.53 10.05
CA THR A 281 -12.50 7.20 11.02
C THR A 281 -11.27 7.90 10.40
N TRP A 282 -11.17 7.97 9.08
CA TRP A 282 -9.95 8.42 8.38
C TRP A 282 -9.72 9.94 8.45
N GLU A 283 -10.77 10.77 8.38
CA GLU A 283 -10.66 12.24 8.33
C GLU A 283 -10.16 12.85 9.65
N ALA A 284 -10.43 12.20 10.79
CA ALA A 284 -10.13 12.75 12.11
C ALA A 284 -8.68 12.54 12.57
N ARG A 285 -7.90 11.64 11.96
CA ARG A 285 -6.55 11.25 12.45
C ARG A 285 -5.39 12.02 11.83
N PHE A 286 -5.64 12.83 10.80
CA PHE A 286 -4.61 13.59 10.08
C PHE A 286 -4.85 15.10 10.04
N ALA A 287 -5.85 15.61 10.76
CA ALA A 287 -5.95 17.04 11.03
C ALA A 287 -4.76 17.44 11.91
N GLU A 288 -3.80 18.17 11.35
CA GLU A 288 -2.79 18.87 12.15
C GLU A 288 -3.51 19.80 13.13
N PRO A 289 -3.09 19.88 14.40
CA PRO A 289 -3.64 20.88 15.31
C PRO A 289 -3.38 22.26 14.70
N LYS A 290 -4.46 23.03 14.47
CA LYS A 290 -4.35 24.43 14.07
C LYS A 290 -3.43 25.13 15.08
N PRO A 291 -2.44 25.92 14.64
CA PRO A 291 -1.63 26.69 15.57
C PRO A 291 -2.57 27.58 16.38
N GLN A 292 -2.58 27.37 17.70
CA GLN A 292 -3.22 28.31 18.62
C GLN A 292 -2.41 29.60 18.53
N ALA A 293 -3.07 30.68 18.11
CA ALA A 293 -2.51 32.01 18.24
C ALA A 293 -2.26 32.25 19.74
N LEU A 294 -0.99 32.45 20.10
CA LEU A 294 -0.63 33.02 21.38
C LEU A 294 -1.05 34.50 21.34
N ASN A 295 -1.97 34.87 22.22
CA ASN A 295 -2.24 36.27 22.57
C ASN A 295 -1.08 36.81 23.42
#